data_AF-A0A950TS89-F1
#
_entry.id   AF-A0A950TS89-F1
#
_cell.length_a   1.000
_cell.length_b   1.000
_cell.length_c   1.000
_cell.angle_alpha   90.00
_cell.angle_beta   90.00
_cell.angle_gamma   90.00
#
_symmetry.space_group_name_H-M   'P 1'
#
loop_
_entity.id
_entity.type
_entity.pdbx_description
1 polymer ?
#
loop_
_entity_poly.entity_id
_entity_poly.type
_entity_poly.pdbx_seq_one_letter_code
_entity_poly.pdbx_strand_id
1 'polypeptide(L)'
;MTQPPIFILLSKPDNAFALQWAMPITGLESNGQSAMPPGYGKAYDLYMTIDASGILHTDGTPPLYTSVNVTLWADPGADHGTPSSTVENGARFSNGQTNDIVLATGSLVSATMSINPTTGDRSATYVETMTPTLDGTILLHGSIPTGSQLTEQFTTPADKFQALPQPDGTTVDLVNGGSATVTLNTGNIMLPGLRFLHALPAKG
;
A
#
# COMPACT_ATOMS: atom_id res chain seq x y z
N MET A 1 -1.74 -10.38 -16.38
CA MET A 1 -0.98 -9.44 -15.52
C MET A 1 -1.18 -9.90 -14.09
N THR A 2 -0.11 -10.33 -13.46
CA THR A 2 -0.08 -10.85 -12.09
C THR A 2 -0.18 -9.68 -11.11
N GLN A 3 -1.16 -9.75 -10.21
CA GLN A 3 -1.39 -8.73 -9.18
C GLN A 3 -0.25 -8.69 -8.16
N PRO A 4 0.00 -7.53 -7.53
CA PRO A 4 0.91 -7.47 -6.41
C PRO A 4 0.27 -8.14 -5.18
N PRO A 5 1.02 -9.00 -4.49
CA PRO A 5 0.58 -9.58 -3.24
C PRO A 5 0.63 -8.54 -2.11
N ILE A 6 -0.34 -8.60 -1.21
CA ILE A 6 -0.61 -7.66 -0.11
C ILE A 6 -0.42 -8.46 1.17
N PHE A 7 0.41 -8.08 2.15
CA PHE A 7 0.61 -8.91 3.35
C PHE A 7 0.14 -8.25 4.63
N ILE A 8 -0.63 -9.01 5.41
CA ILE A 8 -1.29 -8.62 6.65
C ILE A 8 -1.58 -9.97 7.33
N LEU A 9 -0.99 -10.44 8.44
CA LEU A 9 -0.67 -9.85 9.75
C LEU A 9 0.18 -10.85 10.57
N LEU A 10 1.12 -10.43 11.42
CA LEU A 10 1.66 -11.26 12.52
C LEU A 10 0.90 -10.94 13.81
N SER A 11 0.09 -11.86 14.36
CA SER A 11 -0.44 -11.70 15.72
C SER A 11 0.71 -11.92 16.71
N LYS A 12 0.94 -11.04 17.68
CA LYS A 12 1.83 -11.32 18.82
C LYS A 12 1.00 -11.83 20.01
N PRO A 13 1.60 -12.47 21.03
CA PRO A 13 0.88 -12.99 22.21
C PRO A 13 0.12 -11.94 23.05
N ASP A 14 0.14 -10.66 22.66
CA ASP A 14 -0.43 -9.49 23.32
C ASP A 14 -1.50 -8.76 22.48
N ASN A 15 -2.10 -9.45 21.50
CA ASN A 15 -3.01 -8.89 20.50
C ASN A 15 -2.38 -7.81 19.61
N ALA A 16 -1.06 -7.56 19.68
CA ALA A 16 -0.42 -6.62 18.78
C ALA A 16 -0.31 -7.20 17.37
N PHE A 17 -0.23 -6.30 16.40
CA PHE A 17 -0.11 -6.66 15.01
C PHE A 17 0.89 -5.82 14.22
N ALA A 18 1.42 -6.42 13.14
CA ALA A 18 2.24 -5.75 12.14
C ALA A 18 1.78 -6.11 10.72
N LEU A 19 1.88 -5.14 9.81
CA LEU A 19 1.42 -5.17 8.42
C LEU A 19 2.48 -4.63 7.49
N GLN A 20 2.65 -5.26 6.33
CA GLN A 20 3.59 -4.81 5.33
C GLN A 20 3.03 -4.94 3.92
N TRP A 21 3.22 -3.91 3.10
CA TRP A 21 2.77 -3.88 1.72
C TRP A 21 3.88 -3.46 0.77
N ALA A 22 3.86 -4.03 -0.43
CA ALA A 22 4.70 -3.64 -1.55
C ALA A 22 3.83 -3.57 -2.81
N MET A 23 3.65 -2.37 -3.36
CA MET A 23 2.63 -2.07 -4.36
C MET A 23 3.24 -1.33 -5.55
N PRO A 24 3.51 -2.02 -6.68
CA PRO A 24 3.77 -1.37 -7.95
C PRO A 24 2.65 -0.40 -8.31
N ILE A 25 3.03 0.79 -8.72
CA ILE A 25 2.13 1.74 -9.36
C ILE A 25 2.15 1.39 -10.85
N THR A 26 0.98 1.09 -11.41
CA THR A 26 0.82 0.66 -12.81
C THR A 26 0.20 1.75 -13.69
N GLY A 27 -0.25 2.84 -13.09
CA GLY A 27 -0.88 3.94 -13.76
C GLY A 27 -1.14 5.08 -12.80
N LEU A 28 -1.19 6.28 -13.36
CA LEU A 28 -1.50 7.52 -12.66
C LEU A 28 -2.58 8.21 -13.50
N GLU A 29 -3.48 8.91 -12.83
CA GLU A 29 -4.52 9.71 -13.46
C GLU A 29 -4.52 11.12 -12.89
N SER A 30 -5.10 12.09 -13.57
CA SER A 30 -5.44 13.38 -13.03
C SER A 30 -6.74 13.82 -13.68
N ASN A 31 -7.73 14.10 -12.86
CA ASN A 31 -9.08 14.51 -13.21
C ASN A 31 -9.77 13.46 -14.07
N GLY A 32 -9.49 12.18 -13.79
CA GLY A 32 -9.96 11.06 -14.61
C GLY A 32 -9.32 10.98 -15.99
N GLN A 33 -8.21 11.70 -16.24
CA GLN A 33 -7.38 11.53 -17.44
C GLN A 33 -6.09 10.81 -17.06
N SER A 34 -5.55 9.96 -17.92
CA SER A 34 -4.23 9.37 -17.66
C SER A 34 -3.18 10.47 -17.48
N ALA A 35 -2.39 10.37 -16.41
CA ALA A 35 -1.25 11.22 -16.13
C ALA A 35 -0.02 10.32 -16.09
N MET A 36 1.07 10.69 -16.77
CA MET A 36 2.34 9.99 -16.62
C MET A 36 3.41 11.04 -16.34
N PRO A 37 4.05 11.00 -15.16
CA PRO A 37 5.23 11.82 -14.89
C PRO A 37 6.29 11.59 -15.98
N PRO A 38 7.06 12.62 -16.35
CA PRO A 38 8.16 12.45 -17.30
C PRO A 38 9.09 11.31 -16.87
N GLY A 39 9.31 10.34 -17.76
CA GLY A 39 10.18 9.19 -17.51
C GLY A 39 9.49 7.97 -16.88
N TYR A 40 8.27 8.08 -16.36
CA TYR A 40 7.58 6.92 -15.78
C TYR A 40 7.30 5.84 -16.85
N GLY A 41 7.61 4.57 -16.50
CA GLY A 41 7.51 3.40 -17.39
C GLY A 41 8.55 3.36 -18.51
N LYS A 42 9.56 4.26 -18.48
CA LYS A 42 10.67 4.30 -19.45
C LYS A 42 12.03 4.42 -18.78
N ALA A 43 12.15 5.39 -17.87
CA ALA A 43 13.37 5.75 -17.15
C ALA A 43 13.29 5.37 -15.66
N TYR A 44 12.09 5.16 -15.13
CA TYR A 44 11.88 4.59 -13.82
C TYR A 44 10.47 3.99 -13.71
N ASP A 45 10.31 3.05 -12.81
CA ASP A 45 9.02 2.62 -12.29
C ASP A 45 8.72 3.26 -10.94
N LEU A 46 7.46 3.20 -10.52
CA LEU A 46 7.02 3.72 -9.24
C LEU A 46 6.39 2.59 -8.43
N TYR A 47 6.59 2.61 -7.12
CA TYR A 47 5.89 1.72 -6.22
C TYR A 47 5.78 2.35 -4.83
N MET A 48 4.89 1.80 -4.01
CA MET A 48 4.74 2.17 -2.61
C MET A 48 5.06 0.99 -1.71
N THR A 49 5.71 1.28 -0.59
CA THR A 49 5.78 0.36 0.54
C THR A 49 5.02 0.93 1.70
N ILE A 50 4.41 0.06 2.49
CA ILE A 50 3.71 0.49 3.71
C ILE A 50 4.08 -0.45 4.83
N ASP A 51 4.38 0.12 6.00
CA ASP A 51 4.62 -0.60 7.25
C ASP A 51 3.65 -0.07 8.31
N ALA A 52 2.76 -0.92 8.78
CA ALA A 52 1.78 -0.54 9.80
C ALA A 52 1.80 -1.47 11.01
N SER A 53 1.34 -0.95 12.14
CA SER A 53 1.20 -1.71 13.38
C SER A 53 -0.02 -1.27 14.16
N GLY A 54 -0.46 -2.12 15.06
CA GLY A 54 -1.63 -1.83 15.88
C GLY A 54 -1.97 -2.93 16.88
N ILE A 55 -3.20 -2.87 17.37
CA ILE A 55 -3.75 -3.76 18.38
C ILE A 55 -5.07 -4.33 17.85
N LEU A 56 -5.19 -5.66 17.88
CA LEU A 56 -6.44 -6.37 17.69
C LEU A 56 -7.25 -6.31 18.97
N HIS A 57 -8.55 -6.13 18.85
CA HIS A 57 -9.46 -6.21 19.98
C HIS A 57 -10.24 -7.53 19.95
N THR A 58 -10.38 -8.16 21.11
CA THR A 58 -11.06 -9.47 21.26
C THR A 58 -12.56 -9.33 21.51
N ASP A 59 -13.05 -8.12 21.75
CA ASP A 59 -14.46 -7.80 22.00
C ASP A 59 -15.25 -7.48 20.72
N GLY A 60 -14.64 -7.71 19.55
CA GLY A 60 -15.24 -7.42 18.25
C GLY A 60 -15.17 -5.95 17.84
N THR A 61 -14.51 -5.08 18.62
CA THR A 61 -14.21 -3.73 18.16
C THR A 61 -13.19 -3.75 16.99
N PRO A 62 -13.27 -2.80 16.05
CA PRO A 62 -12.32 -2.74 14.94
C PRO A 62 -10.89 -2.57 15.44
N PRO A 63 -9.88 -3.13 14.75
CA PRO A 63 -8.48 -2.97 15.15
C PRO A 63 -8.06 -1.52 15.26
N LEU A 64 -7.25 -1.22 16.28
CA LEU A 64 -6.65 0.09 16.47
C LEU A 64 -5.28 0.12 15.78
N TYR A 65 -5.11 1.00 14.80
CA TYR A 65 -3.82 1.25 14.19
C TYR A 65 -3.04 2.27 15.01
N THR A 66 -1.85 1.89 15.45
CA THR A 66 -0.94 2.76 16.20
C THR A 66 0.10 3.42 15.29
N SER A 67 0.41 2.79 14.16
CA SER A 67 1.27 3.39 13.13
C SER A 67 0.87 2.92 11.74
N VAL A 68 1.03 3.80 10.76
CA VAL A 68 1.12 3.49 9.33
C VAL A 68 2.21 4.40 8.78
N ASN A 69 3.24 3.81 8.19
CA ASN A 69 4.31 4.52 7.50
C ASN A 69 4.22 4.14 6.03
N VAL A 70 4.10 5.12 5.15
CA VAL A 70 4.06 4.91 3.70
C VAL A 70 5.33 5.47 3.11
N THR A 71 5.88 4.81 2.09
CA THR A 71 6.99 5.34 1.31
C THR A 71 6.69 5.19 -0.17
N LEU A 72 6.77 6.29 -0.91
CA LEU A 72 6.72 6.30 -2.37
C LEU A 72 8.14 6.25 -2.91
N TRP A 73 8.39 5.32 -3.82
CA TRP A 73 9.69 5.06 -4.41
C TRP A 73 9.67 5.27 -5.92
N ALA A 74 10.82 5.68 -6.47
CA ALA A 74 11.16 5.48 -7.87
C ALA A 74 12.25 4.43 -7.99
N ASP A 75 12.09 3.52 -8.96
CA ASP A 75 13.07 2.52 -9.36
C ASP A 75 13.60 2.89 -10.76
N PRO A 76 14.79 3.53 -10.86
CA PRO A 76 15.38 3.88 -12.15
C PRO A 76 15.78 2.67 -13.02
N GLY A 77 16.01 1.51 -12.42
CA GLY A 77 16.39 0.28 -13.11
C GLY A 77 15.20 -0.44 -13.73
N ALA A 78 13.98 -0.15 -13.25
CA ALA A 78 12.81 -0.98 -13.46
C ALA A 78 13.11 -2.46 -13.13
N ASP A 79 13.92 -2.68 -12.10
CA ASP A 79 14.52 -3.96 -11.75
C ASP A 79 14.17 -4.42 -10.33
N HIS A 80 13.24 -3.77 -9.63
CA HIS A 80 12.70 -4.26 -8.34
C HIS A 80 12.22 -5.72 -8.41
N GLY A 81 11.73 -6.15 -9.58
CA GLY A 81 11.29 -7.52 -9.83
C GLY A 81 9.87 -7.78 -9.35
N THR A 82 9.54 -9.04 -9.04
CA THR A 82 8.15 -9.38 -8.69
C THR A 82 7.91 -9.13 -7.20
N PRO A 83 6.84 -8.43 -6.80
CA PRO A 83 6.46 -8.35 -5.40
C PRO A 83 6.09 -9.75 -4.90
N SER A 84 6.55 -10.08 -3.70
CA SER A 84 6.38 -11.36 -3.04
C SER A 84 6.25 -11.16 -1.53
N SER A 85 5.81 -12.20 -0.82
CA SER A 85 6.13 -12.32 0.59
C SER A 85 6.11 -13.75 1.01
N THR A 86 6.85 -13.97 2.08
CA THR A 86 6.88 -15.19 2.83
C THR A 86 6.83 -14.81 4.31
N VAL A 87 6.50 -15.77 5.16
CA VAL A 87 6.50 -15.58 6.62
C VAL A 87 7.85 -15.03 7.10
N GLU A 88 8.95 -15.48 6.50
CA GLU A 88 10.31 -15.14 6.89
C GLU A 88 10.75 -13.75 6.43
N ASN A 89 10.17 -13.22 5.36
CA ASN A 89 10.72 -12.08 4.63
C ASN A 89 9.78 -10.87 4.56
N GLY A 90 8.50 -11.04 4.91
CA GLY A 90 7.50 -9.99 4.77
C GLY A 90 7.27 -9.56 3.32
N ALA A 91 6.50 -8.49 3.13
CA ALA A 91 6.21 -7.95 1.80
C ALA A 91 7.45 -7.26 1.20
N ARG A 92 7.97 -7.79 0.10
CA ARG A 92 9.11 -7.21 -0.59
C ARG A 92 9.14 -7.53 -2.07
N PHE A 93 9.93 -6.74 -2.79
CA PHE A 93 10.30 -7.02 -4.17
C PHE A 93 11.44 -8.04 -4.23
N SER A 94 11.44 -8.91 -5.24
CA SER A 94 12.42 -10.01 -5.35
C SER A 94 13.86 -9.56 -5.43
N ASN A 95 14.11 -8.36 -5.96
CA ASN A 95 15.44 -7.78 -6.09
C ASN A 95 15.74 -6.69 -5.03
N GLY A 96 14.80 -6.47 -4.10
CA GLY A 96 14.89 -5.45 -3.06
C GLY A 96 14.72 -4.03 -3.59
N GLN A 97 15.19 -3.05 -2.81
CA GLN A 97 15.10 -1.61 -3.11
C GLN A 97 16.48 -0.96 -3.25
N THR A 98 17.50 -1.77 -3.56
CA THR A 98 18.87 -1.29 -3.65
C THR A 98 19.00 -0.42 -4.89
N ASN A 99 19.33 0.86 -4.71
CA ASN A 99 19.38 1.93 -5.74
C ASN A 99 18.06 2.64 -6.03
N ASP A 100 16.98 2.30 -5.31
CA ASP A 100 15.73 3.03 -5.44
C ASP A 100 15.76 4.35 -4.69
N ILE A 101 14.99 5.30 -5.19
CA ILE A 101 14.96 6.68 -4.71
C ILE A 101 13.67 6.88 -3.93
N VAL A 102 13.78 7.27 -2.66
CA VAL A 102 12.61 7.68 -1.87
C VAL A 102 12.13 9.03 -2.38
N LEU A 103 10.89 9.09 -2.86
CA LEU A 103 10.26 10.31 -3.36
C LEU A 103 9.43 11.02 -2.28
N ALA A 104 8.74 10.26 -1.43
CA ALA A 104 7.95 10.82 -0.34
C ALA A 104 7.75 9.80 0.77
N THR A 105 7.57 10.28 1.99
CA THR A 105 7.16 9.46 3.14
C THR A 105 5.83 9.94 3.70
N GLY A 106 5.03 9.03 4.22
CA GLY A 106 3.70 9.26 4.76
C GLY A 106 3.59 8.76 6.20
N SER A 107 2.78 9.44 6.99
CA SER A 107 2.46 9.04 8.37
C SER A 107 0.96 9.03 8.61
N LEU A 108 0.49 8.08 9.42
CA LEU A 108 -0.93 7.87 9.74
C LEU A 108 -1.62 9.15 10.24
N VAL A 109 -2.73 9.50 9.59
CA VAL A 109 -3.74 10.45 10.07
C VAL A 109 -4.93 9.70 10.64
N SER A 110 -5.45 8.72 9.88
CA SER A 110 -6.56 7.88 10.31
C SER A 110 -6.55 6.54 9.59
N ALA A 111 -7.02 5.50 10.28
CA ALA A 111 -7.28 4.20 9.69
C ALA A 111 -8.66 3.72 10.09
N THR A 112 -9.42 3.20 9.14
CA THR A 112 -10.70 2.53 9.40
C THR A 112 -10.71 1.20 8.70
N MET A 113 -11.26 0.18 9.37
CA MET A 113 -11.41 -1.15 8.80
C MET A 113 -12.80 -1.67 9.09
N SER A 114 -13.39 -2.35 8.12
CA SER A 114 -14.67 -3.03 8.24
C SER A 114 -14.63 -4.38 7.55
N ILE A 115 -15.45 -5.30 8.04
CA ILE A 115 -15.69 -6.59 7.38
C ILE A 115 -17.17 -6.64 7.02
N ASN A 116 -17.49 -6.99 5.78
CA ASN A 116 -18.85 -7.27 5.37
C ASN A 116 -19.28 -8.61 6.00
N PRO A 117 -20.27 -8.64 6.89
CA PRO A 117 -20.65 -9.87 7.59
C PRO A 117 -21.29 -10.92 6.67
N THR A 118 -21.76 -10.52 5.49
CA THR A 118 -22.41 -11.42 4.53
C THR A 118 -21.40 -12.09 3.62
N THR A 119 -20.41 -11.34 3.13
CA THR A 119 -19.43 -11.84 2.16
C THR A 119 -18.08 -12.19 2.79
N GLY A 120 -17.80 -11.68 3.99
CA GLY A 120 -16.49 -11.74 4.62
C GLY A 120 -15.47 -10.79 4.01
N ASP A 121 -15.85 -9.96 3.03
CA ASP A 121 -14.93 -9.03 2.38
C ASP A 121 -14.46 -7.98 3.39
N ARG A 122 -13.17 -7.74 3.42
CA ARG A 122 -12.56 -6.69 4.23
C ARG A 122 -12.44 -5.42 3.41
N SER A 123 -12.82 -4.29 4.00
CA SER A 123 -12.49 -2.96 3.50
C SER A 123 -11.59 -2.26 4.51
N ALA A 124 -10.54 -1.59 4.02
CA ALA A 124 -9.71 -0.72 4.84
C ALA A 124 -9.57 0.63 4.14
N THR A 125 -9.60 1.71 4.92
CA THR A 125 -9.27 3.05 4.45
C THR A 125 -8.19 3.61 5.35
N TYR A 126 -7.07 4.00 4.75
CA TYR A 126 -6.01 4.70 5.42
C TYR A 126 -5.91 6.12 4.86
N VAL A 127 -5.57 7.06 5.72
CA VAL A 127 -5.26 8.43 5.33
C VAL A 127 -3.94 8.78 5.96
N GLU A 128 -3.01 9.28 5.15
CA GLU A 128 -1.66 9.61 5.55
C GLU A 128 -1.29 11.03 5.16
N THR A 129 -0.54 11.70 6.02
CA THR A 129 0.09 12.97 5.66
C THR A 129 1.43 12.69 5.02
N MET A 130 1.60 13.17 3.78
CA MET A 130 2.79 12.97 2.97
C MET A 130 3.78 14.12 3.10
N THR A 131 5.07 13.79 3.08
CA THR A 131 6.20 14.70 3.04
C THR A 131 7.13 14.29 1.89
N PRO A 132 7.28 15.11 0.83
CA PRO A 132 8.21 14.80 -0.25
C PRO A 132 9.65 14.88 0.23
N THR A 133 10.54 14.09 -0.37
CA THR A 133 11.99 14.29 -0.27
C THR A 133 12.44 15.38 -1.25
N LEU A 134 13.72 15.74 -1.21
CA LEU A 134 14.30 16.62 -2.23
C LEU A 134 14.19 16.00 -3.61
N ASP A 135 14.57 14.73 -3.75
CA ASP A 135 14.49 14.01 -5.02
C ASP A 135 13.06 13.87 -5.52
N GLY A 136 12.10 13.58 -4.64
CA GLY A 136 10.69 13.56 -5.01
C GLY A 136 10.16 14.92 -5.43
N THR A 137 10.60 16.00 -4.79
CA THR A 137 10.24 17.36 -5.21
C THR A 137 10.77 17.66 -6.61
N ILE A 138 12.01 17.27 -6.91
CA ILE A 138 12.64 17.47 -8.22
C ILE A 138 11.97 16.59 -9.28
N LEU A 139 11.86 15.29 -9.04
CA LEU A 139 11.38 14.30 -10.00
C LEU A 139 9.88 14.43 -10.27
N LEU A 140 9.08 14.75 -9.25
CA LEU A 140 7.64 14.95 -9.36
C LEU A 140 7.27 16.42 -9.58
N HIS A 141 8.25 17.31 -9.81
CA HIS A 141 8.04 18.74 -10.09
C HIS A 141 7.16 19.43 -9.03
N GLY A 142 7.32 19.06 -7.74
CA GLY A 142 6.53 19.60 -6.63
C GLY A 142 5.06 19.14 -6.58
N SER A 143 4.67 18.12 -7.34
CA SER A 143 3.28 17.63 -7.39
C SER A 143 2.77 17.07 -6.06
N ILE A 144 3.67 16.75 -5.12
CA ILE A 144 3.33 16.33 -3.77
C ILE A 144 3.85 17.39 -2.79
N PRO A 145 3.07 18.43 -2.45
CA PRO A 145 3.46 19.35 -1.40
C PRO A 145 3.43 18.68 -0.02
N THR A 146 4.29 19.13 0.90
CA THR A 146 4.25 18.72 2.31
C THR A 146 2.86 18.98 2.89
N GLY A 147 2.31 17.98 3.59
CA GLY A 147 0.96 18.06 4.14
C GLY A 147 -0.13 17.51 3.21
N SER A 148 0.20 17.09 1.99
CA SER A 148 -0.75 16.39 1.12
C SER A 148 -1.28 15.14 1.81
N GLN A 149 -2.55 14.81 1.57
CA GLN A 149 -3.14 13.61 2.12
C GLN A 149 -3.17 12.51 1.07
N LEU A 150 -2.50 11.40 1.35
CA LEU A 150 -2.74 10.14 0.67
C LEU A 150 -3.98 9.49 1.30
N THR A 151 -4.83 8.88 0.49
CA THR A 151 -5.97 8.09 0.96
C THR A 151 -5.96 6.78 0.21
N GLU A 152 -5.90 5.69 0.95
CA GLU A 152 -5.79 4.35 0.40
C GLU A 152 -7.01 3.52 0.79
N GLN A 153 -7.81 3.14 -0.19
CA GLN A 153 -9.01 2.33 -0.02
C GLN A 153 -8.76 0.91 -0.54
N PHE A 154 -8.57 -0.02 0.38
CA PHE A 154 -8.36 -1.43 0.09
C PHE A 154 -9.67 -2.20 0.21
N THR A 155 -9.90 -3.12 -0.71
CA THR A 155 -10.92 -4.17 -0.60
C THR A 155 -10.27 -5.52 -0.83
N THR A 156 -10.42 -6.43 0.13
CA THR A 156 -9.88 -7.78 0.07
C THR A 156 -11.02 -8.78 0.18
N PRO A 157 -11.28 -9.58 -0.86
CA PRO A 157 -12.27 -10.63 -0.80
C PRO A 157 -11.93 -11.71 0.23
N ALA A 158 -12.94 -12.33 0.83
CA ALA A 158 -12.75 -13.34 1.88
C ALA A 158 -11.89 -14.54 1.43
N ASP A 159 -11.99 -14.93 0.16
CA ASP A 159 -11.25 -16.07 -0.43
C ASP A 159 -9.75 -15.79 -0.64
N LYS A 160 -9.30 -14.55 -0.39
CA LYS A 160 -7.89 -14.16 -0.54
C LYS A 160 -7.08 -14.27 0.75
N PHE A 161 -7.73 -14.56 1.87
CA PHE A 161 -7.08 -14.75 3.15
C PHE A 161 -6.67 -16.21 3.34
N GLN A 162 -5.45 -16.41 3.81
CA GLN A 162 -4.92 -17.70 4.24
C GLN A 162 -4.30 -17.55 5.62
N ALA A 163 -4.93 -18.12 6.64
CA ALA A 163 -4.40 -18.17 7.99
C ALA A 163 -3.37 -19.30 8.12
N LEU A 164 -2.16 -18.97 8.57
CA LEU A 164 -1.06 -19.90 8.80
C LEU A 164 -0.67 -19.89 10.29
N PRO A 165 -1.00 -20.95 11.05
CA PRO A 165 -0.61 -21.06 12.44
C PRO A 165 0.92 -21.16 12.57
N GLN A 166 1.47 -20.53 13.59
CA GLN A 166 2.91 -20.53 13.89
C GLN A 166 3.21 -21.42 15.12
N PRO A 167 4.45 -21.94 15.25
CA PRO A 167 4.84 -22.77 16.39
C PRO A 167 4.70 -22.09 17.77
N ASP A 168 4.71 -20.76 17.82
CA ASP A 168 4.55 -19.95 19.04
C ASP A 168 3.08 -19.67 19.40
N GLY A 169 2.12 -20.28 18.67
CA GLY A 169 0.68 -20.11 18.88
C GLY A 169 0.09 -18.87 18.22
N THR A 170 0.92 -18.07 17.54
CA THR A 170 0.46 -16.94 16.74
C THR A 170 -0.12 -17.40 15.41
N THR A 171 -0.86 -16.52 14.73
CA THR A 171 -1.31 -16.74 13.35
C THR A 171 -0.71 -15.68 12.45
N VAL A 172 -0.22 -16.14 11.29
CA VAL A 172 0.14 -15.27 10.17
C VAL A 172 -0.98 -15.35 9.14
N ASP A 173 -1.66 -14.23 8.92
CA ASP A 173 -2.57 -14.13 7.78
C ASP A 173 -1.75 -13.76 6.54
N LEU A 174 -1.97 -14.49 5.45
CA LEU A 174 -1.48 -14.14 4.12
C LEU A 174 -2.67 -13.63 3.32
N VAL A 175 -2.46 -12.54 2.58
CA VAL A 175 -3.43 -12.04 1.63
C VAL A 175 -2.81 -12.12 0.24
N ASN A 176 -3.49 -12.77 -0.70
CA ASN A 176 -3.01 -12.82 -2.08
C ASN A 176 -4.09 -12.33 -3.03
N GLY A 177 -4.14 -11.02 -3.20
CA GLY A 177 -5.08 -10.33 -4.06
C GLY A 177 -5.91 -9.30 -3.32
N GLY A 178 -6.92 -8.79 -4.02
CA GLY A 178 -7.71 -7.63 -3.61
C GLY A 178 -7.60 -6.49 -4.61
N SER A 179 -8.16 -5.35 -4.24
CA SER A 179 -8.07 -4.12 -5.00
C SER A 179 -7.72 -2.97 -4.05
N ALA A 180 -7.01 -1.98 -4.59
CA ALA A 180 -6.71 -0.74 -3.90
C ALA A 180 -7.08 0.41 -4.83
N THR A 181 -7.69 1.45 -4.27
CA THR A 181 -7.74 2.78 -4.88
C THR A 181 -6.96 3.71 -3.99
N VAL A 182 -5.92 4.30 -4.53
CA VAL A 182 -5.14 5.32 -3.82
C VAL A 182 -5.48 6.69 -4.41
N THR A 183 -5.52 7.73 -3.58
CA THR A 183 -5.84 9.09 -4.02
C THR A 183 -4.98 10.06 -3.24
N LEU A 184 -4.34 10.97 -3.96
CA LEU A 184 -3.56 12.05 -3.36
C LEU A 184 -4.39 13.35 -3.43
N ASN A 185 -4.77 13.86 -2.27
CA ASN A 185 -5.40 15.16 -2.12
C ASN A 185 -4.31 16.19 -1.79
N THR A 186 -3.94 16.99 -2.79
CA THR A 186 -3.10 18.17 -2.59
C THR A 186 -4.01 19.30 -2.07
N GLY A 187 -3.68 19.92 -0.95
CA GLY A 187 -4.43 21.08 -0.47
C GLY A 187 -4.46 22.17 -1.57
N ASN A 188 -5.64 22.42 -2.15
CA ASN A 188 -5.95 23.42 -3.19
C ASN A 188 -4.94 23.58 -4.38
N ILE A 189 -5.24 22.83 -5.46
CA ILE A 189 -4.94 23.05 -6.92
C ILE A 189 -3.46 22.80 -7.32
N MET A 190 -3.06 22.09 -8.40
CA MET A 190 -3.69 21.52 -9.61
C MET A 190 -3.48 20.00 -9.67
N LEU A 191 -4.34 19.31 -10.42
CA LEU A 191 -4.50 17.86 -10.56
C LEU A 191 -5.47 17.20 -9.54
N PRO A 192 -6.76 17.61 -9.47
CA PRO A 192 -7.76 16.79 -8.80
C PRO A 192 -7.74 15.35 -9.37
N GLY A 193 -8.03 14.32 -8.57
CA GLY A 193 -8.38 13.00 -9.11
C GLY A 193 -7.25 12.15 -9.71
N LEU A 194 -6.14 11.98 -8.99
CA LEU A 194 -5.34 10.76 -9.09
C LEU A 194 -6.19 9.59 -8.59
N ARG A 195 -6.75 8.81 -9.52
CA ARG A 195 -7.37 7.51 -9.24
C ARG A 195 -6.45 6.44 -9.80
N PHE A 196 -6.06 5.46 -8.98
CA PHE A 196 -5.48 4.23 -9.51
C PHE A 196 -6.63 3.38 -10.04
N LEU A 197 -6.73 3.31 -11.37
CA LEU A 197 -7.82 2.66 -12.07
C LEU A 197 -7.61 1.14 -12.06
N HIS A 198 -8.48 0.43 -11.33
CA HIS A 198 -8.82 -1.01 -11.42
C HIS A 198 -7.72 -2.03 -11.79
N ALA A 199 -7.51 -3.01 -10.91
CA ALA A 199 -6.91 -4.30 -11.28
C ALA A 199 -8.02 -5.33 -11.60
N LEU A 200 -8.17 -5.67 -12.89
CA LEU A 200 -9.03 -6.76 -13.36
C LEU A 200 -8.28 -8.11 -13.34
N PRO A 201 -8.96 -9.24 -13.07
CA PRO A 201 -8.32 -10.55 -13.04
C PRO A 201 -7.91 -11.06 -14.43
N ALA A 202 -6.75 -11.72 -14.50
CA ALA A 202 -6.41 -12.61 -15.61
C ALA A 202 -7.14 -13.95 -15.43
N LYS A 203 -7.84 -14.37 -16.48
CA LYS A 203 -8.43 -15.71 -16.57
C LYS A 203 -7.34 -16.77 -16.53
N GLY A 204 -7.53 -17.78 -15.67
CA GLY A 204 -7.05 -19.13 -15.97
C GLY A 204 -7.86 -19.75 -17.11
#